data_AF-A0A6J4SUJ7-F1
#
_entry.id   AF-A0A6J4SUJ7-F1
#
_cell.length_a   1.000
_cell.length_b   1.000
_cell.length_c   1.000
_cell.angle_alpha   90.00
_cell.angle_beta   90.00
_cell.angle_gamma   90.00
#
_symmetry.space_group_name_H-M   'P 1'
#
loop_
_entity.id
_entity.type
_entity.pdbx_description
1 polymer ?
#
loop_
_entity_poly.entity_id
_entity_poly.type
_entity_poly.pdbx_seq_one_letter_code
_entity_poly.pdbx_strand_id
1 'polypeptide(L)'
;PDVGKAGVAIETVEDMAILFGGIPLDKMSVSMTMNGAVIPVLAFFIVAAEEQGVPASALEGTIQNDILKEFMVRNTYIYPPEPSMRLVADIIAYTSEWMPKFNSISISGYHMQEAGATATQELAFTLADGMAYVRAAQARGLDVDAFAGRLSFFFAIGMNFFMEVAKLRAARTLWHRIMTEFGARDERSKMLRTHCQTSGVSLTEQDPYNNIVRTAFEAMAAVLGGTQSLHTNSFDEAIALPTDFSARIARNTQLILAEETGIPHVVDPLGGSYYVEALTKKLADEAWAIIERVEAEGGMPRAIESGWPKAMIEEASAARAARVDRGEDVIVGVNRYRLAEEAQVDILAIDNEAVRAAQVARIERNRANRDERACRDALDRLRDGARGDGNLLALAVECARARATLGEISSAMEDVFGRYDTVPRPVSGVYGGAFDGDARWRQAGEGVAAVERRLGRRPRMLVAKMGQDGHDRGANLVASAFADLGFEVVPGPLFQTPGEAATMAVARDVDVVGASSLAAGHKTLIPELIASLRDAGRADIRVVAGGVIPAQDYDILRAAGVQAIFGPGTNLVEAAAEVLRLLGHNMPPLAEAAE
;
A
#
# COMPACT_ATOMS: atom_id res chain seq x y z
N PRO A 1 -10.12 -4.24 15.83
CA PRO A 1 -9.89 -2.77 15.91
C PRO A 1 -10.04 -2.10 14.54
N ASP A 2 -9.71 -2.84 13.49
CA ASP A 2 -9.56 -2.36 12.10
C ASP A 2 -10.88 -2.31 11.29
N VAL A 3 -11.95 -2.95 11.80
CA VAL A 3 -13.24 -3.07 11.08
C VAL A 3 -13.78 -1.68 10.71
N GLY A 4 -13.96 -1.46 9.41
CA GLY A 4 -14.51 -0.22 8.86
C GLY A 4 -13.56 0.98 8.84
N LYS A 5 -12.28 0.84 9.22
CA LYS A 5 -11.36 1.98 9.33
C LYS A 5 -10.75 2.44 8.00
N ALA A 6 -10.30 1.51 7.17
CA ALA A 6 -9.63 1.80 5.91
C ALA A 6 -10.55 1.63 4.67
N GLY A 7 -11.82 1.29 4.89
CA GLY A 7 -12.79 1.01 3.84
C GLY A 7 -14.03 0.31 4.35
N VAL A 8 -14.92 -0.04 3.44
CA VAL A 8 -16.16 -0.77 3.73
C VAL A 8 -15.85 -2.18 4.28
N ALA A 9 -16.61 -2.62 5.29
CA ALA A 9 -16.54 -3.99 5.80
C ALA A 9 -17.49 -4.91 4.99
N ILE A 10 -16.93 -5.94 4.36
CA ILE A 10 -17.64 -6.93 3.55
C ILE A 10 -17.35 -8.31 4.10
N GLU A 11 -18.37 -9.01 4.60
CA GLU A 11 -18.21 -10.33 5.25
C GLU A 11 -19.03 -11.41 4.55
N THR A 12 -20.05 -11.02 3.80
CA THR A 12 -20.96 -11.90 3.07
C THR A 12 -21.44 -11.23 1.78
N VAL A 13 -22.12 -12.00 0.91
CA VAL A 13 -22.82 -11.44 -0.25
C VAL A 13 -23.88 -10.41 0.12
N GLU A 14 -24.48 -10.49 1.31
CA GLU A 14 -25.49 -9.55 1.77
C GLU A 14 -24.92 -8.13 1.97
N ASP A 15 -23.66 -8.03 2.40
CA ASP A 15 -22.97 -6.73 2.49
C ASP A 15 -22.72 -6.13 1.09
N MET A 16 -22.40 -6.99 0.12
CA MET A 16 -22.21 -6.59 -1.28
C MET A 16 -23.53 -6.15 -1.92
N ALA A 17 -24.64 -6.84 -1.61
CA ALA A 17 -25.98 -6.47 -2.04
C ALA A 17 -26.42 -5.11 -1.47
N ILE A 18 -26.08 -4.83 -0.21
CA ILE A 18 -26.29 -3.51 0.41
C ILE A 18 -25.44 -2.44 -0.29
N LEU A 19 -24.14 -2.72 -0.51
CA LEU A 19 -23.21 -1.77 -1.13
C LEU A 19 -23.69 -1.31 -2.52
N PHE A 20 -24.24 -2.23 -3.31
CA PHE A 20 -24.77 -1.93 -4.65
C PHE A 20 -26.30 -1.78 -4.70
N GLY A 21 -26.94 -1.61 -3.55
CA GLY A 21 -28.39 -1.38 -3.46
C GLY A 21 -28.80 -0.13 -4.24
N GLY A 22 -29.55 -0.31 -5.33
CA GLY A 22 -29.98 0.78 -6.21
C GLY A 22 -28.95 1.24 -7.25
N ILE A 23 -27.80 0.56 -7.37
CA ILE A 23 -26.78 0.83 -8.38
C ILE A 23 -26.90 -0.23 -9.49
N PRO A 24 -27.27 0.13 -10.73
CA PRO A 24 -27.47 -0.83 -11.82
C PRO A 24 -26.13 -1.36 -12.35
N LEU A 25 -25.75 -2.58 -11.95
CA LEU A 25 -24.46 -3.19 -12.29
C LEU A 25 -24.29 -3.54 -13.79
N ASP A 26 -25.36 -3.52 -14.58
CA ASP A 26 -25.34 -3.64 -16.04
C ASP A 26 -24.92 -2.33 -16.75
N LYS A 27 -24.87 -1.21 -16.02
CA LYS A 27 -24.59 0.14 -16.55
C LYS A 27 -23.37 0.81 -15.90
N MET A 28 -22.87 0.26 -14.81
CA MET A 28 -21.79 0.84 -14.03
C MET A 28 -20.53 0.01 -14.20
N SER A 29 -19.41 0.67 -14.49
CA SER A 29 -18.09 0.05 -14.42
C SER A 29 -17.57 0.14 -12.99
N VAL A 30 -17.34 -1.00 -12.34
CA VAL A 30 -16.95 -1.06 -10.92
C VAL A 30 -15.50 -1.48 -10.79
N SER A 31 -14.67 -0.64 -10.19
CA SER A 31 -13.29 -0.97 -9.84
C SER A 31 -13.20 -1.37 -8.36
N MET A 32 -12.60 -2.53 -8.08
CA MET A 32 -12.43 -3.09 -6.73
C MET A 32 -10.95 -3.28 -6.41
N THR A 33 -10.47 -2.57 -5.39
CA THR A 33 -9.10 -2.69 -4.88
C THR A 33 -9.01 -3.85 -3.89
N MET A 34 -8.86 -5.08 -4.38
CA MET A 34 -8.73 -6.29 -3.56
C MET A 34 -7.71 -7.27 -4.15
N ASN A 35 -6.89 -7.89 -3.28
CA ASN A 35 -5.83 -8.83 -3.67
C ASN A 35 -5.82 -10.09 -2.79
N GLY A 36 -5.51 -9.99 -1.50
CA GLY A 36 -5.42 -11.17 -0.62
C GLY A 36 -6.72 -11.98 -0.57
N ALA A 37 -7.84 -11.31 -0.26
CA ALA A 37 -9.17 -11.91 -0.23
C ALA A 37 -9.92 -11.76 -1.58
N VAL A 38 -9.21 -11.78 -2.71
CA VAL A 38 -9.80 -11.54 -4.03
C VAL A 38 -10.89 -12.55 -4.41
N ILE A 39 -10.70 -13.83 -4.07
CA ILE A 39 -11.63 -14.91 -4.41
C ILE A 39 -13.02 -14.70 -3.78
N PRO A 40 -13.17 -14.57 -2.45
CA PRO A 40 -14.50 -14.32 -1.86
C PRO A 40 -15.11 -12.99 -2.29
N VAL A 41 -14.31 -11.91 -2.39
CA VAL A 41 -14.85 -10.58 -2.74
C VAL A 41 -15.39 -10.56 -4.17
N LEU A 42 -14.64 -11.12 -5.14
CA LEU A 42 -15.11 -11.20 -6.52
C LEU A 42 -16.32 -12.15 -6.64
N ALA A 43 -16.34 -13.26 -5.90
CA ALA A 43 -17.50 -14.15 -5.83
C ALA A 43 -18.76 -13.43 -5.30
N PHE A 44 -18.64 -12.63 -4.24
CA PHE A 44 -19.75 -11.83 -3.72
C PHE A 44 -20.23 -10.78 -4.73
N PHE A 45 -19.32 -10.14 -5.47
CA PHE A 45 -19.69 -9.19 -6.52
C PHE A 45 -20.50 -9.87 -7.64
N ILE A 46 -20.06 -11.05 -8.10
CA ILE A 46 -20.75 -11.84 -9.12
C ILE A 46 -22.16 -12.23 -8.63
N VAL A 47 -22.27 -12.79 -7.43
CA VAL A 47 -23.58 -13.24 -6.90
C VAL A 47 -24.51 -12.05 -6.61
N ALA A 48 -24.00 -10.93 -6.09
CA ALA A 48 -24.82 -9.73 -5.90
C ALA A 48 -25.38 -9.20 -7.23
N ALA A 49 -24.61 -9.28 -8.33
CA ALA A 49 -25.10 -8.95 -9.66
C ALA A 49 -26.16 -9.93 -10.18
N GLU A 50 -25.93 -11.23 -9.99
CA GLU A 50 -26.92 -12.27 -10.35
C GLU A 50 -28.25 -12.04 -9.63
N GLU A 51 -28.22 -11.64 -8.35
CA GLU A 51 -29.40 -11.33 -7.55
C GLU A 51 -30.11 -10.04 -7.98
N GLN A 52 -29.41 -9.12 -8.67
CA GLN A 52 -30.02 -7.99 -9.40
C GLN A 52 -30.58 -8.39 -10.77
N GLY A 53 -30.42 -9.65 -11.20
CA GLY A 53 -30.79 -10.12 -12.54
C GLY A 53 -29.79 -9.75 -13.63
N VAL A 54 -28.56 -9.37 -13.27
CA VAL A 54 -27.49 -9.02 -14.22
C VAL A 54 -26.60 -10.23 -14.46
N PRO A 55 -26.48 -10.72 -15.70
CA PRO A 55 -25.60 -11.86 -16.00
C PRO A 55 -24.13 -11.44 -15.90
N ALA A 56 -23.24 -12.37 -15.50
CA ALA A 56 -21.81 -12.13 -15.36
C ALA A 56 -21.16 -11.53 -16.63
N SER A 57 -21.66 -11.90 -17.82
CA SER A 57 -21.18 -11.40 -19.11
C SER A 57 -21.45 -9.91 -19.35
N ALA A 58 -22.37 -9.30 -18.61
CA ALA A 58 -22.70 -7.89 -18.68
C ALA A 58 -21.84 -7.03 -17.74
N LEU A 59 -21.14 -7.64 -16.78
CA LEU A 59 -20.36 -6.91 -15.78
C LEU A 59 -19.14 -6.23 -16.39
N GLU A 60 -19.06 -4.92 -16.16
CA GLU A 60 -17.93 -4.08 -16.55
C GLU A 60 -17.21 -3.60 -15.29
N GLY A 61 -15.88 -3.57 -15.32
CA GLY A 61 -15.12 -3.22 -14.13
C GLY A 61 -13.70 -3.76 -14.13
N THR A 62 -13.07 -3.66 -12.97
CA THR A 62 -11.71 -4.12 -12.72
C THR A 62 -11.60 -4.67 -11.30
N ILE A 63 -10.88 -5.78 -11.12
CA ILE A 63 -10.39 -6.23 -9.82
C ILE A 63 -8.88 -6.06 -9.79
N GLN A 64 -8.30 -5.58 -8.69
CA GLN A 64 -6.84 -5.33 -8.65
C GLN A 64 -6.04 -6.61 -8.83
N ASN A 65 -6.30 -7.65 -8.00
CA ASN A 65 -5.81 -9.02 -8.19
C ASN A 65 -4.31 -9.16 -8.50
N ASP A 66 -3.49 -8.25 -7.97
CA ASP A 66 -2.05 -8.20 -8.19
C ASP A 66 -1.36 -8.58 -6.88
N ILE A 67 -0.95 -9.85 -6.74
CA ILE A 67 -0.37 -10.35 -5.51
C ILE A 67 1.15 -10.14 -5.42
N LEU A 68 1.88 -10.08 -6.53
CA LEU A 68 3.33 -9.92 -6.52
C LEU A 68 3.75 -8.61 -5.82
N LYS A 69 3.07 -7.50 -6.11
CA LYS A 69 3.27 -6.25 -5.36
C LYS A 69 2.85 -6.29 -3.89
N GLU A 70 1.96 -7.21 -3.49
CA GLU A 70 1.62 -7.40 -2.07
C GLU A 70 2.82 -7.90 -1.29
N PHE A 71 3.56 -8.87 -1.84
CA PHE A 71 4.77 -9.39 -1.20
C PHE A 71 5.93 -8.38 -1.20
N MET A 72 5.97 -7.47 -2.18
CA MET A 72 6.99 -6.44 -2.24
C MET A 72 6.75 -5.29 -1.24
N VAL A 73 5.56 -4.69 -1.27
CA VAL A 73 5.36 -3.35 -0.68
C VAL A 73 4.03 -3.11 0.03
N ARG A 74 2.98 -3.90 -0.24
CA ARG A 74 1.62 -3.55 0.22
C ARG A 74 1.08 -4.40 1.36
N ASN A 75 1.61 -5.62 1.53
CA ASN A 75 1.40 -6.43 2.71
C ASN A 75 -0.09 -6.76 3.02
N THR A 76 -0.91 -7.04 2.01
CA THR A 76 -2.27 -7.57 2.20
C THR A 76 -2.44 -8.97 1.61
N TYR A 77 -1.35 -9.72 1.50
CA TYR A 77 -1.37 -11.14 1.14
C TYR A 77 -2.01 -12.00 2.25
N ILE A 78 -2.46 -13.20 1.87
CA ILE A 78 -2.94 -14.22 2.80
C ILE A 78 -2.11 -15.48 2.63
N TYR A 79 -2.08 -16.03 1.42
CA TYR A 79 -1.39 -17.29 1.11
C TYR A 79 0.04 -17.05 0.61
N PRO A 80 0.91 -18.08 0.60
CA PRO A 80 2.23 -18.00 0.00
C PRO A 80 2.22 -17.63 -1.50
N PRO A 81 3.38 -17.25 -2.09
CA PRO A 81 3.45 -16.78 -3.47
C PRO A 81 2.89 -17.75 -4.52
N GLU A 82 3.28 -19.03 -4.48
CA GLU A 82 2.84 -20.03 -5.45
C GLU A 82 1.31 -20.24 -5.49
N PRO A 83 0.62 -20.56 -4.36
CA PRO A 83 -0.83 -20.69 -4.39
C PRO A 83 -1.53 -19.38 -4.75
N SER A 84 -0.97 -18.23 -4.38
CA SER A 84 -1.55 -16.94 -4.75
C SER A 84 -1.48 -16.67 -6.26
N MET A 85 -0.37 -17.03 -6.92
CA MET A 85 -0.25 -16.94 -8.38
C MET A 85 -1.25 -17.85 -9.10
N ARG A 86 -1.55 -19.02 -8.52
CA ARG A 86 -2.63 -19.89 -9.01
C ARG A 86 -3.99 -19.18 -8.92
N LEU A 87 -4.30 -18.48 -7.83
CA LEU A 87 -5.57 -17.74 -7.71
C LEU A 87 -5.73 -16.71 -8.84
N VAL A 88 -4.67 -15.97 -9.13
CA VAL A 88 -4.67 -14.99 -10.24
C VAL A 88 -4.96 -15.69 -11.57
N ALA A 89 -4.30 -16.81 -11.85
CA ALA A 89 -4.51 -17.56 -13.09
C ALA A 89 -5.93 -18.14 -13.21
N ASP A 90 -6.51 -18.65 -12.11
CA ASP A 90 -7.89 -19.14 -12.08
C ASP A 90 -8.91 -18.00 -12.32
N ILE A 91 -8.65 -16.80 -11.79
CA ILE A 91 -9.49 -15.62 -12.05
C ILE A 91 -9.39 -15.20 -13.52
N ILE A 92 -8.19 -15.16 -14.10
CA ILE A 92 -8.01 -14.85 -15.52
C ILE A 92 -8.76 -15.86 -16.39
N ALA A 93 -8.65 -17.16 -16.09
CA ALA A 93 -9.37 -18.21 -16.81
C ALA A 93 -10.89 -18.01 -16.73
N TYR A 94 -11.44 -17.87 -15.52
CA TYR A 94 -12.88 -17.70 -15.31
C TYR A 94 -13.42 -16.45 -16.01
N THR A 95 -12.74 -15.32 -15.86
CA THR A 95 -13.20 -14.04 -16.44
C THR A 95 -13.10 -14.03 -17.96
N SER A 96 -12.10 -14.69 -18.54
CA SER A 96 -11.97 -14.82 -20.01
C SER A 96 -13.16 -15.57 -20.65
N GLU A 97 -13.76 -16.51 -19.91
CA GLU A 97 -14.90 -17.30 -20.38
C GLU A 97 -16.24 -16.63 -20.05
N TRP A 98 -16.42 -16.15 -18.81
CA TRP A 98 -17.73 -15.75 -18.28
C TRP A 98 -17.94 -14.23 -18.16
N MET A 99 -16.86 -13.45 -18.12
CA MET A 99 -16.90 -11.99 -17.86
C MET A 99 -16.05 -11.23 -18.89
N PRO A 100 -16.34 -11.35 -20.20
CA PRO A 100 -15.45 -10.87 -21.27
C PRO A 100 -15.30 -9.34 -21.34
N LYS A 101 -15.99 -8.58 -20.49
CA LYS A 101 -15.88 -7.12 -20.37
C LYS A 101 -15.10 -6.67 -19.13
N PHE A 102 -14.84 -7.57 -18.20
CA PHE A 102 -14.21 -7.28 -16.92
C PHE A 102 -12.68 -7.37 -17.04
N ASN A 103 -11.97 -6.42 -16.44
CA ASN A 103 -10.51 -6.46 -16.36
C ASN A 103 -10.11 -7.32 -15.15
N SER A 104 -9.50 -8.47 -15.42
CA SER A 104 -9.23 -9.53 -14.43
C SER A 104 -8.06 -9.23 -13.50
N ILE A 105 -7.26 -8.22 -13.83
CA ILE A 105 -6.12 -7.75 -13.05
C ILE A 105 -5.82 -6.29 -13.38
N SER A 106 -5.31 -5.56 -12.38
CA SER A 106 -4.71 -4.24 -12.51
C SER A 106 -3.26 -4.30 -12.01
N ILE A 107 -2.33 -4.46 -12.95
CA ILE A 107 -0.89 -4.64 -12.69
C ILE A 107 -0.31 -3.29 -12.21
N SER A 108 0.13 -3.25 -10.96
CA SER A 108 0.14 -2.03 -10.15
C SER A 108 1.53 -1.59 -9.71
N GLY A 109 2.01 -0.50 -10.31
CA GLY A 109 3.20 0.25 -9.85
C GLY A 109 2.93 1.27 -8.76
N TYR A 110 1.68 1.74 -8.59
CA TYR A 110 1.32 2.80 -7.64
C TYR A 110 1.94 2.59 -6.25
N HIS A 111 1.70 1.43 -5.67
CA HIS A 111 2.14 1.08 -4.32
C HIS A 111 3.66 1.00 -4.19
N MET A 112 4.37 0.68 -5.28
CA MET A 112 5.83 0.65 -5.29
C MET A 112 6.38 2.08 -5.15
N GLN A 113 5.81 3.05 -5.90
CA GLN A 113 6.18 4.45 -5.77
C GLN A 113 5.85 5.00 -4.37
N GLU A 114 4.68 4.65 -3.82
CA GLU A 114 4.30 5.05 -2.46
C GLU A 114 5.26 4.47 -1.39
N ALA A 115 5.79 3.26 -1.61
CA ALA A 115 6.82 2.66 -0.77
C ALA A 115 8.23 3.29 -0.95
N GLY A 116 8.45 4.05 -2.02
CA GLY A 116 9.67 4.83 -2.26
C GLY A 116 10.37 4.55 -3.58
N ALA A 117 9.80 3.70 -4.45
CA ALA A 117 10.39 3.39 -5.74
C ALA A 117 10.56 4.66 -6.60
N THR A 118 11.66 4.72 -7.34
CA THR A 118 11.81 5.72 -8.42
C THR A 118 10.88 5.39 -9.59
N ALA A 119 10.62 6.36 -10.47
CA ALA A 119 9.84 6.13 -11.69
C ALA A 119 10.39 4.99 -12.57
N THR A 120 11.73 4.84 -12.62
CA THR A 120 12.40 3.75 -13.33
C THR A 120 12.11 2.39 -12.70
N GLN A 121 12.22 2.31 -11.36
CA GLN A 121 11.95 1.08 -10.61
C GLN A 121 10.47 0.68 -10.71
N GLU A 122 9.56 1.63 -10.49
CA GLU A 122 8.12 1.42 -10.65
C GLU A 122 7.79 0.88 -12.04
N LEU A 123 8.31 1.52 -13.10
CA LEU A 123 8.08 1.10 -14.47
C LEU A 123 8.57 -0.33 -14.71
N ALA A 124 9.82 -0.63 -14.33
CA ALA A 124 10.42 -1.92 -14.58
C ALA A 124 9.72 -3.06 -13.83
N PHE A 125 9.52 -2.92 -12.53
CA PHE A 125 8.92 -3.96 -11.70
C PHE A 125 7.46 -4.23 -12.08
N THR A 126 6.69 -3.17 -12.39
CA THR A 126 5.29 -3.33 -12.83
C THR A 126 5.19 -4.11 -14.14
N LEU A 127 6.04 -3.81 -15.12
CA LEU A 127 6.01 -4.54 -16.39
C LEU A 127 6.48 -5.99 -16.20
N ALA A 128 7.51 -6.22 -15.36
CA ALA A 128 8.00 -7.56 -15.05
C ALA A 128 6.96 -8.42 -14.30
N ASP A 129 6.19 -7.83 -13.37
CA ASP A 129 5.02 -8.48 -12.76
C ASP A 129 4.01 -8.89 -13.85
N GLY A 130 3.72 -7.98 -14.80
CA GLY A 130 2.87 -8.27 -15.96
C GLY A 130 3.34 -9.47 -16.77
N MET A 131 4.65 -9.58 -17.02
CA MET A 131 5.25 -10.74 -17.70
C MET A 131 5.02 -12.04 -16.93
N ALA A 132 5.12 -12.02 -15.59
CA ALA A 132 4.87 -13.18 -14.75
C ALA A 132 3.39 -13.61 -14.79
N TYR A 133 2.45 -12.66 -14.80
CA TYR A 133 1.02 -12.96 -14.91
C TYR A 133 0.63 -13.54 -16.27
N VAL A 134 1.20 -13.02 -17.37
CA VAL A 134 0.99 -13.58 -18.72
C VAL A 134 1.48 -15.03 -18.76
N ARG A 135 2.65 -15.34 -18.20
CA ARG A 135 3.17 -16.71 -18.11
C ARG A 135 2.27 -17.62 -17.28
N ALA A 136 1.77 -17.14 -16.14
CA ALA A 136 0.89 -17.92 -15.28
C ALA A 136 -0.43 -18.30 -15.98
N ALA A 137 -1.01 -17.36 -16.74
CA ALA A 137 -2.20 -17.62 -17.55
C ALA A 137 -1.92 -18.62 -18.71
N GLN A 138 -0.82 -18.43 -19.45
CA GLN A 138 -0.42 -19.36 -20.52
C GLN A 138 -0.09 -20.77 -20.01
N ALA A 139 0.49 -20.88 -18.81
CA ALA A 139 0.77 -22.17 -18.17
C ALA A 139 -0.52 -22.95 -17.84
N ARG A 140 -1.68 -22.28 -17.75
CA ARG A 140 -3.01 -22.90 -17.64
C ARG A 140 -3.64 -23.23 -19.00
N GLY A 141 -2.91 -23.02 -20.10
CA GLY A 141 -3.34 -23.32 -21.47
C GLY A 141 -4.16 -22.23 -22.13
N LEU A 142 -4.22 -21.02 -21.56
CA LEU A 142 -4.93 -19.89 -22.18
C LEU A 142 -4.11 -19.31 -23.34
N ASP A 143 -4.78 -19.07 -24.46
CA ASP A 143 -4.21 -18.29 -25.56
C ASP A 143 -4.01 -16.84 -25.11
N VAL A 144 -2.88 -16.23 -25.45
CA VAL A 144 -2.52 -14.87 -25.00
C VAL A 144 -3.57 -13.84 -25.42
N ASP A 145 -4.10 -13.98 -26.65
CA ASP A 145 -5.10 -13.08 -27.19
C ASP A 145 -6.50 -13.28 -26.56
N ALA A 146 -6.73 -14.38 -25.83
CA ALA A 146 -8.00 -14.62 -25.14
C ALA A 146 -8.16 -13.78 -23.86
N PHE A 147 -7.04 -13.36 -23.23
CA PHE A 147 -7.08 -12.62 -21.97
C PHE A 147 -6.30 -11.30 -21.98
N ALA A 148 -5.27 -11.14 -22.81
CA ALA A 148 -4.39 -9.98 -22.76
C ALA A 148 -5.12 -8.65 -22.99
N GLY A 149 -6.15 -8.64 -23.85
CA GLY A 149 -7.03 -7.49 -24.06
C GLY A 149 -7.85 -7.05 -22.82
N ARG A 150 -7.75 -7.78 -21.70
CA ARG A 150 -8.35 -7.46 -20.40
C ARG A 150 -7.35 -7.17 -19.28
N LEU A 151 -6.05 -7.22 -19.58
CA LEU A 151 -5.02 -6.73 -18.67
C LEU A 151 -5.10 -5.20 -18.58
N SER A 152 -5.03 -4.69 -17.36
CA SER A 152 -4.95 -3.25 -17.09
C SER A 152 -3.78 -2.96 -16.17
N PHE A 153 -3.36 -1.70 -16.13
CA PHE A 153 -2.22 -1.23 -15.33
C PHE A 153 -2.64 -0.14 -14.36
N PHE A 154 -1.81 0.11 -13.37
CA PHE A 154 -2.05 1.16 -12.38
C PHE A 154 -0.75 1.81 -11.91
N PHE A 155 -0.54 3.08 -12.28
CA PHE A 155 0.66 3.84 -11.91
C PHE A 155 0.36 4.96 -10.90
N ALA A 156 1.33 5.27 -10.05
CA ALA A 156 1.32 6.49 -9.25
C ALA A 156 1.78 7.68 -10.09
N ILE A 157 1.39 8.87 -9.70
CA ILE A 157 1.83 10.11 -10.33
C ILE A 157 2.26 11.07 -9.24
N GLY A 158 3.57 11.21 -9.05
CA GLY A 158 4.17 12.13 -8.09
C GLY A 158 4.53 13.49 -8.70
N MET A 159 5.20 14.31 -7.88
CA MET A 159 5.48 15.71 -8.19
C MET A 159 6.53 15.94 -9.30
N ASN A 160 7.26 14.92 -9.77
CA ASN A 160 8.21 15.06 -10.87
C ASN A 160 7.47 15.04 -12.22
N PHE A 161 6.80 16.14 -12.53
CA PHE A 161 5.82 16.29 -13.61
C PHE A 161 6.23 15.65 -14.95
N PHE A 162 7.38 16.05 -15.52
CA PHE A 162 7.82 15.54 -16.83
C PHE A 162 8.27 14.08 -16.78
N MET A 163 8.83 13.63 -15.64
CA MET A 163 9.20 12.23 -15.45
C MET A 163 7.96 11.33 -15.48
N GLU A 164 6.87 11.75 -14.86
CA GLU A 164 5.63 10.96 -14.85
C GLU A 164 4.97 10.88 -16.23
N VAL A 165 4.97 11.99 -16.98
CA VAL A 165 4.53 11.96 -18.39
C VAL A 165 5.39 10.98 -19.19
N ALA A 166 6.72 11.08 -19.06
CA ALA A 166 7.66 10.19 -19.75
C ALA A 166 7.46 8.72 -19.36
N LYS A 167 7.15 8.43 -18.09
CA LYS A 167 6.90 7.08 -17.56
C LYS A 167 5.71 6.43 -18.24
N LEU A 168 4.58 7.12 -18.34
CA LEU A 168 3.37 6.58 -18.98
C LEU A 168 3.58 6.33 -20.48
N ARG A 169 4.34 7.21 -21.16
CA ARG A 169 4.71 7.03 -22.57
C ARG A 169 5.63 5.82 -22.76
N ALA A 170 6.69 5.72 -21.96
CA ALA A 170 7.64 4.61 -21.99
C ALA A 170 6.96 3.26 -21.69
N ALA A 171 6.05 3.22 -20.71
CA ALA A 171 5.28 2.03 -20.35
C ALA A 171 4.55 1.41 -21.54
N ARG A 172 3.84 2.22 -22.33
CA ARG A 172 3.13 1.74 -23.53
C ARG A 172 4.08 1.15 -24.57
N THR A 173 5.23 1.80 -24.80
CA THR A 173 6.23 1.32 -25.76
C THR A 173 6.84 -0.01 -25.32
N LEU A 174 7.24 -0.12 -24.05
CA LEU A 174 7.83 -1.33 -23.50
C LEU A 174 6.83 -2.49 -23.46
N TRP A 175 5.59 -2.24 -23.02
CA TRP A 175 4.56 -3.28 -22.97
C TRP A 175 4.19 -3.82 -24.35
N HIS A 176 4.08 -2.94 -25.35
CA HIS A 176 3.86 -3.38 -26.73
C HIS A 176 4.96 -4.35 -27.20
N ARG A 177 6.24 -4.03 -26.91
CA ARG A 177 7.37 -4.91 -27.19
C ARG A 177 7.23 -6.25 -26.47
N ILE A 178 6.99 -6.22 -25.16
CA ILE A 178 6.83 -7.41 -24.31
C ILE A 178 5.74 -8.34 -24.88
N MET A 179 4.54 -7.83 -25.15
CA MET A 179 3.43 -8.65 -25.63
C MET A 179 3.66 -9.19 -27.04
N THR A 180 4.40 -8.47 -27.88
CA THR A 180 4.86 -8.98 -29.19
C THR A 180 5.80 -10.17 -29.00
N GLU A 181 6.72 -10.11 -28.05
CA GLU A 181 7.65 -11.22 -27.72
C GLU A 181 6.92 -12.43 -27.09
N PHE A 182 5.81 -12.20 -26.37
CA PHE A 182 4.91 -13.26 -25.91
C PHE A 182 4.03 -13.89 -27.01
N GLY A 183 4.11 -13.38 -28.24
CA GLY A 183 3.43 -13.94 -29.41
C GLY A 183 2.01 -13.43 -29.65
N ALA A 184 1.61 -12.33 -29.00
CA ALA A 184 0.29 -11.71 -29.20
C ALA A 184 0.11 -11.25 -30.65
N ARG A 185 -1.04 -11.61 -31.26
CA ARG A 185 -1.36 -11.29 -32.65
C ARG A 185 -2.39 -10.17 -32.76
N ASP A 186 -3.31 -10.06 -31.80
CA ASP A 186 -4.24 -8.93 -31.74
C ASP A 186 -3.52 -7.66 -31.23
N GLU A 187 -3.69 -6.55 -31.93
CA GLU A 187 -3.18 -5.25 -31.50
C GLU A 187 -3.75 -4.82 -30.14
N ARG A 188 -4.98 -5.24 -29.81
CA ARG A 188 -5.59 -5.00 -28.49
C ARG A 188 -4.81 -5.65 -27.35
N SER A 189 -4.22 -6.82 -27.60
CA SER A 189 -3.40 -7.54 -26.61
C SER A 189 -2.06 -6.85 -26.32
N LYS A 190 -1.62 -5.93 -27.20
CA LYS A 190 -0.38 -5.17 -27.06
C LYS A 190 -0.58 -3.80 -26.40
N MET A 191 -1.84 -3.42 -26.14
CA MET A 191 -2.17 -2.13 -25.51
C MET A 191 -1.91 -2.18 -24.01
N LEU A 192 -1.17 -1.20 -23.50
CA LEU A 192 -1.16 -0.88 -22.07
C LEU A 192 -2.26 0.14 -21.79
N ARG A 193 -3.29 -0.29 -21.06
CA ARG A 193 -4.40 0.56 -20.60
C ARG A 193 -4.25 0.75 -19.10
N THR A 194 -4.22 2.00 -18.65
CA THR A 194 -3.83 2.30 -17.26
C THR A 194 -4.84 3.17 -16.53
N HIS A 195 -5.00 2.85 -15.26
CA HIS A 195 -5.43 3.78 -14.23
C HIS A 195 -4.21 4.56 -13.72
N CYS A 196 -4.42 5.79 -13.26
CA CYS A 196 -3.44 6.53 -12.48
C CYS A 196 -4.06 7.03 -11.20
N GLN A 197 -3.25 7.13 -10.14
CA GLN A 197 -3.62 7.82 -8.91
C GLN A 197 -2.50 8.81 -8.57
N THR A 198 -2.88 10.01 -8.14
CA THR A 198 -1.92 10.99 -7.62
C THR A 198 -1.22 10.44 -6.37
N SER A 199 0.04 10.76 -6.13
CA SER A 199 0.80 10.20 -4.99
C SER A 199 0.17 10.64 -3.66
N GLY A 200 -0.09 9.70 -2.75
CA GLY A 200 -0.53 10.03 -1.37
C GLY A 200 0.64 10.54 -0.53
N VAL A 201 1.81 9.95 -0.76
CA VAL A 201 3.09 10.31 -0.14
C VAL A 201 3.55 11.72 -0.44
N SER A 202 3.13 12.32 -1.55
CA SER A 202 3.46 13.72 -1.86
C SER A 202 2.66 14.71 -1.01
N LEU A 203 1.56 14.26 -0.40
CA LEU A 203 0.65 15.09 0.38
C LEU A 203 1.13 15.25 1.82
N THR A 204 0.87 16.42 2.37
CA THR A 204 1.41 16.84 3.67
C THR A 204 0.29 17.03 4.68
N GLU A 205 0.55 16.68 5.95
CA GLU A 205 -0.33 17.03 7.07
C GLU A 205 -0.31 18.54 7.31
N GLN A 206 0.89 19.13 7.23
CA GLN A 206 1.13 20.57 7.41
C GLN A 206 0.68 21.37 6.19
N ASP A 207 0.08 22.53 6.42
CA ASP A 207 -0.49 23.42 5.42
C ASP A 207 -1.23 22.66 4.28
N PRO A 208 -2.27 21.86 4.63
CA PRO A 208 -2.80 20.82 3.76
C PRO A 208 -3.53 21.37 2.52
N TYR A 209 -3.88 22.65 2.47
CA TYR A 209 -4.44 23.26 1.26
C TYR A 209 -3.42 23.30 0.10
N ASN A 210 -2.12 23.26 0.38
CA ASN A 210 -1.11 23.06 -0.66
C ASN A 210 -1.29 21.74 -1.41
N ASN A 211 -1.90 20.73 -0.80
CA ASN A 211 -2.19 19.45 -1.45
C ASN A 211 -3.15 19.60 -2.64
N ILE A 212 -4.05 20.59 -2.63
CA ILE A 212 -4.90 20.90 -3.80
C ILE A 212 -4.04 21.21 -5.02
N VAL A 213 -3.00 22.02 -4.83
CA VAL A 213 -2.07 22.41 -5.90
C VAL A 213 -1.23 21.21 -6.34
N ARG A 214 -0.68 20.44 -5.40
CA ARG A 214 0.10 19.21 -5.69
C ARG A 214 -0.71 18.24 -6.56
N THR A 215 -1.89 17.88 -6.08
CA THR A 215 -2.80 16.97 -6.78
C THR A 215 -3.23 17.51 -8.15
N ALA A 216 -3.40 18.83 -8.32
CA ALA A 216 -3.72 19.39 -9.63
C ALA A 216 -2.59 19.20 -10.66
N PHE A 217 -1.33 19.40 -10.25
CA PHE A 217 -0.18 19.17 -11.13
C PHE A 217 0.07 17.69 -11.41
N GLU A 218 -0.11 16.83 -10.41
CA GLU A 218 -0.03 15.37 -10.57
C GLU A 218 -1.13 14.87 -11.53
N ALA A 219 -2.37 15.33 -11.35
CA ALA A 219 -3.48 15.03 -12.25
C ALA A 219 -3.18 15.47 -13.69
N MET A 220 -2.63 16.67 -13.87
CA MET A 220 -2.24 17.17 -15.19
C MET A 220 -1.14 16.32 -15.83
N ALA A 221 -0.15 15.85 -15.07
CA ALA A 221 0.86 14.91 -15.58
C ALA A 221 0.24 13.57 -16.02
N ALA A 222 -0.72 13.06 -15.25
CA ALA A 222 -1.45 11.83 -15.60
C ALA A 222 -2.23 11.98 -16.92
N VAL A 223 -2.93 13.10 -17.10
CA VAL A 223 -3.70 13.42 -18.31
C VAL A 223 -2.77 13.57 -19.52
N LEU A 224 -1.71 14.37 -19.40
CA LEU A 224 -0.75 14.57 -20.49
C LEU A 224 0.04 13.32 -20.84
N GLY A 225 0.24 12.41 -19.87
CA GLY A 225 0.83 11.10 -20.11
C GLY A 225 -0.14 10.11 -20.77
N GLY A 226 -1.43 10.44 -20.91
CA GLY A 226 -2.43 9.65 -21.62
C GLY A 226 -3.04 8.50 -20.81
N THR A 227 -3.39 8.75 -19.54
CA THR A 227 -4.12 7.77 -18.71
C THR A 227 -5.55 7.51 -19.19
N GLN A 228 -6.13 6.34 -18.89
CA GLN A 228 -7.51 5.96 -19.26
C GLN A 228 -8.51 6.22 -18.13
N SER A 229 -8.04 6.27 -16.89
CA SER A 229 -8.84 6.68 -15.72
C SER A 229 -7.94 7.28 -14.65
N LEU A 230 -8.48 8.15 -13.80
CA LEU A 230 -7.68 8.91 -12.84
C LEU A 230 -8.38 8.99 -11.48
N HIS A 231 -7.62 8.72 -10.43
CA HIS A 231 -7.95 9.05 -9.04
C HIS A 231 -7.13 10.27 -8.62
N THR A 232 -7.81 11.29 -8.11
CA THR A 232 -7.21 12.47 -7.48
C THR A 232 -7.44 12.37 -5.99
N ASN A 233 -6.36 12.40 -5.21
CA ASN A 233 -6.45 12.35 -3.75
C ASN A 233 -7.13 13.63 -3.23
N SER A 234 -7.66 13.53 -2.02
CA SER A 234 -8.21 14.70 -1.31
C SER A 234 -7.10 15.41 -0.53
N PHE A 235 -7.29 16.70 -0.25
CA PHE A 235 -6.23 17.50 0.37
C PHE A 235 -5.93 17.10 1.82
N ASP A 236 -6.81 16.31 2.45
CA ASP A 236 -6.76 15.80 3.82
C ASP A 236 -6.24 14.35 3.93
N GLU A 237 -5.76 13.75 2.82
CA GLU A 237 -5.29 12.36 2.74
C GLU A 237 -4.21 12.00 3.78
N ALA A 238 -3.29 12.93 4.06
CA ALA A 238 -2.21 12.73 5.02
C ALA A 238 -2.67 12.78 6.49
N ILE A 239 -3.98 13.00 6.72
CA ILE A 239 -4.58 13.21 8.04
C ILE A 239 -5.67 12.15 8.30
N ALA A 240 -6.62 12.00 7.37
CA ALA A 240 -7.77 11.12 7.50
C ALA A 240 -8.36 10.74 6.14
N LEU A 241 -9.42 9.93 6.17
CA LEU A 241 -10.23 9.69 4.97
C LEU A 241 -10.97 10.97 4.54
N PRO A 242 -11.26 11.12 3.22
CA PRO A 242 -11.89 12.32 2.69
C PRO A 242 -13.24 12.67 3.33
N THR A 243 -13.48 13.96 3.52
CA THR A 243 -14.81 14.53 3.77
C THR A 243 -15.56 14.79 2.45
N ASP A 244 -16.87 15.06 2.49
CA ASP A 244 -17.61 15.48 1.29
C ASP A 244 -17.01 16.74 0.65
N PHE A 245 -16.48 17.65 1.47
CA PHE A 245 -15.86 18.89 1.00
C PHE A 245 -14.55 18.62 0.26
N SER A 246 -13.64 17.84 0.84
CA SER A 246 -12.34 17.54 0.23
C SER A 246 -12.49 16.63 -0.99
N ALA A 247 -13.38 15.62 -0.94
CA ALA A 247 -13.71 14.77 -2.07
C ALA A 247 -14.33 15.54 -3.25
N ARG A 248 -15.15 16.58 -2.96
CA ARG A 248 -15.67 17.48 -4.00
C ARG A 248 -14.55 18.22 -4.72
N ILE A 249 -13.56 18.75 -3.98
CA ILE A 249 -12.41 19.43 -4.58
C ILE A 249 -11.61 18.46 -5.44
N ALA A 250 -11.29 17.28 -4.90
CA ALA A 250 -10.55 16.25 -5.61
C ALA A 250 -11.20 15.87 -6.95
N ARG A 251 -12.51 15.62 -6.97
CA ARG A 251 -13.28 15.37 -8.21
C ARG A 251 -13.25 16.59 -9.15
N ASN A 252 -13.48 17.78 -8.62
CA ASN A 252 -13.56 18.99 -9.43
C ASN A 252 -12.22 19.34 -10.08
N THR A 253 -11.07 18.96 -9.51
CA THR A 253 -9.76 19.05 -10.18
C THR A 253 -9.79 18.35 -11.54
N GLN A 254 -10.36 17.14 -11.63
CA GLN A 254 -10.49 16.42 -12.90
C GLN A 254 -11.51 17.07 -13.84
N LEU A 255 -12.64 17.56 -13.31
CA LEU A 255 -13.66 18.25 -14.12
C LEU A 255 -13.11 19.54 -14.76
N ILE A 256 -12.34 20.33 -14.01
CA ILE A 256 -11.70 21.54 -14.53
C ILE A 256 -10.68 21.16 -15.63
N LEU A 257 -9.86 20.12 -15.41
CA LEU A 257 -8.96 19.60 -16.44
C LEU A 257 -9.72 19.20 -17.71
N ALA A 258 -10.85 18.51 -17.56
CA ALA A 258 -11.65 18.02 -18.68
C ALA A 258 -12.39 19.13 -19.45
N GLU A 259 -12.98 20.09 -18.75
CA GLU A 259 -13.97 21.02 -19.31
C GLU A 259 -13.41 22.43 -19.56
N GLU A 260 -12.36 22.86 -18.84
CA GLU A 260 -11.90 24.26 -18.86
C GLU A 260 -10.51 24.44 -19.48
N THR A 261 -9.60 23.45 -19.35
CA THR A 261 -8.18 23.66 -19.73
C THR A 261 -7.89 23.52 -21.22
N GLY A 262 -8.78 22.90 -21.99
CA GLY A 262 -8.57 22.58 -23.40
C GLY A 262 -7.52 21.49 -23.68
N ILE A 263 -6.85 20.96 -22.65
CA ILE A 263 -5.87 19.86 -22.77
C ILE A 263 -6.44 18.65 -23.54
N PRO A 264 -7.70 18.21 -23.32
CA PRO A 264 -8.23 17.02 -24.00
C PRO A 264 -8.40 17.15 -25.52
N HIS A 265 -8.24 18.34 -26.11
CA HIS A 265 -8.48 18.56 -27.54
C HIS A 265 -7.30 18.18 -28.45
N VAL A 266 -6.13 17.83 -27.89
CA VAL A 266 -4.94 17.41 -28.65
C VAL A 266 -4.43 16.08 -28.11
N VAL A 267 -4.23 15.10 -29.00
CA VAL A 267 -3.65 13.80 -28.65
C VAL A 267 -2.14 13.94 -28.46
N ASP A 268 -1.62 13.46 -27.33
CA ASP A 268 -0.20 13.55 -26.92
C ASP A 268 0.40 14.94 -27.20
N PRO A 269 -0.10 16.01 -26.55
CA PRO A 269 0.31 17.40 -26.85
C PRO A 269 1.79 17.68 -26.56
N LEU A 270 2.48 16.79 -25.82
CA LEU A 270 3.91 16.86 -25.56
C LEU A 270 4.76 16.08 -26.59
N GLY A 271 4.12 15.40 -27.55
CA GLY A 271 4.78 14.68 -28.63
C GLY A 271 5.65 15.60 -29.48
N GLY A 272 6.90 15.20 -29.69
CA GLY A 272 7.91 16.00 -30.40
C GLY A 272 8.68 17.01 -29.53
N SER A 273 8.34 17.19 -28.25
CA SER A 273 9.16 17.96 -27.31
C SER A 273 10.53 17.28 -27.12
N TYR A 274 11.62 17.98 -27.47
CA TYR A 274 12.98 17.43 -27.39
C TYR A 274 13.31 16.84 -26.01
N TYR A 275 12.88 17.52 -24.94
CA TYR A 275 13.13 17.08 -23.57
C TYR A 275 12.30 15.85 -23.22
N VAL A 276 10.99 15.87 -23.48
CA VAL A 276 10.09 14.76 -23.11
C VAL A 276 10.42 13.50 -23.89
N GLU A 277 10.77 13.61 -25.17
CA GLU A 277 11.18 12.46 -25.99
C GLU A 277 12.50 11.85 -25.51
N ALA A 278 13.51 12.68 -25.22
CA ALA A 278 14.78 12.20 -24.68
C ALA A 278 14.61 11.55 -23.31
N LEU A 279 13.78 12.15 -22.44
CA LEU A 279 13.48 11.61 -21.11
C LEU A 279 12.72 10.27 -21.20
N THR A 280 11.71 10.19 -22.08
CA THR A 280 10.94 8.96 -22.34
C THR A 280 11.86 7.83 -22.81
N LYS A 281 12.76 8.12 -23.76
CA LYS A 281 13.72 7.13 -24.24
C LYS A 281 14.65 6.66 -23.13
N LYS A 282 15.26 7.60 -22.40
CA LYS A 282 16.20 7.28 -21.31
C LYS A 282 15.52 6.40 -20.25
N LEU A 283 14.31 6.76 -19.83
CA LEU A 283 13.55 6.00 -18.85
C LEU A 283 13.19 4.60 -19.36
N ALA A 284 12.83 4.47 -20.64
CA ALA A 284 12.57 3.18 -21.26
C ALA A 284 13.83 2.28 -21.29
N ASP A 285 14.99 2.83 -21.66
CA ASP A 285 16.26 2.10 -21.68
C ASP A 285 16.66 1.62 -20.27
N GLU A 286 16.57 2.50 -19.26
CA GLU A 286 16.91 2.17 -17.87
C GLU A 286 15.96 1.14 -17.25
N ALA A 287 14.65 1.28 -17.50
CA ALA A 287 13.66 0.30 -17.03
C ALA A 287 13.86 -1.06 -17.71
N TRP A 288 14.19 -1.07 -19.01
CA TRP A 288 14.47 -2.31 -19.73
C TRP A 288 15.68 -3.06 -19.16
N ALA A 289 16.75 -2.37 -18.76
CA ALA A 289 17.90 -3.00 -18.12
C ALA A 289 17.53 -3.71 -16.79
N ILE A 290 16.61 -3.13 -16.01
CA ILE A 290 16.10 -3.77 -14.79
C ILE A 290 15.24 -5.01 -15.15
N ILE A 291 14.38 -4.90 -16.17
CA ILE A 291 13.58 -6.04 -16.66
C ILE A 291 14.49 -7.19 -17.11
N GLU A 292 15.56 -6.90 -17.86
CA GLU A 292 16.54 -7.91 -18.29
C GLU A 292 17.22 -8.62 -17.12
N ARG A 293 17.54 -7.90 -16.04
CA ARG A 293 18.05 -8.50 -14.81
C ARG A 293 17.01 -9.43 -14.18
N VAL A 294 15.77 -8.97 -14.03
CA VAL A 294 14.67 -9.79 -13.47
C VAL A 294 14.51 -11.08 -14.27
N GLU A 295 14.53 -11.00 -15.60
CA GLU A 295 14.39 -12.13 -16.50
C GLU A 295 15.58 -13.10 -16.42
N ALA A 296 16.80 -12.59 -16.33
CA ALA A 296 18.01 -13.39 -16.15
C ALA A 296 18.03 -14.18 -14.82
N GLU A 297 17.34 -13.68 -13.79
CA GLU A 297 17.23 -14.32 -12.48
C GLU A 297 16.01 -15.26 -12.36
N GLY A 298 15.28 -15.50 -13.45
CA GLY A 298 14.14 -16.42 -13.49
C GLY A 298 12.77 -15.75 -13.30
N GLY A 299 12.69 -14.44 -13.55
CA GLY A 299 11.44 -13.68 -13.54
C GLY A 299 11.10 -13.10 -12.16
N MET A 300 10.05 -12.27 -12.15
CA MET A 300 9.71 -11.45 -10.98
C MET A 300 9.41 -12.24 -9.69
N PRO A 301 8.76 -13.43 -9.72
CA PRO A 301 8.60 -14.24 -8.52
C PRO A 301 9.93 -14.60 -7.83
N ARG A 302 10.96 -14.98 -8.60
CA ARG A 302 12.30 -15.29 -8.07
C ARG A 302 13.01 -14.03 -7.55
N ALA A 303 12.87 -12.91 -8.25
CA ALA A 303 13.41 -11.63 -7.81
C ALA A 303 12.80 -11.22 -6.45
N ILE A 304 11.49 -11.36 -6.26
CA ILE A 304 10.81 -11.08 -4.98
C ILE A 304 11.30 -12.00 -3.87
N GLU A 305 11.42 -13.31 -4.12
CA GLU A 305 11.95 -14.28 -3.15
C GLU A 305 13.38 -13.92 -2.69
N SER A 306 14.21 -13.41 -3.59
CA SER A 306 15.57 -12.97 -3.26
C SER A 306 15.62 -11.66 -2.46
N GLY A 307 14.54 -10.87 -2.48
CA GLY A 307 14.38 -9.64 -1.71
C GLY A 307 15.02 -8.38 -2.31
N TRP A 308 15.78 -8.47 -3.41
CA TRP A 308 16.46 -7.28 -3.96
C TRP A 308 15.51 -6.20 -4.51
N PRO A 309 14.32 -6.50 -5.09
CA PRO A 309 13.42 -5.44 -5.53
C PRO A 309 12.93 -4.58 -4.35
N LYS A 310 12.54 -5.22 -3.23
CA LYS A 310 12.16 -4.53 -2.00
C LYS A 310 13.32 -3.71 -1.45
N ALA A 311 14.53 -4.26 -1.40
CA ALA A 311 15.72 -3.54 -0.96
C ALA A 311 15.99 -2.29 -1.82
N MET A 312 15.90 -2.38 -3.15
CA MET A 312 16.08 -1.23 -4.06
C MET A 312 15.05 -0.12 -3.83
N ILE A 313 13.81 -0.48 -3.48
CA ILE A 313 12.74 0.47 -3.14
C ILE A 313 13.04 1.13 -1.79
N GLU A 314 13.45 0.37 -0.80
CA GLU A 314 13.80 0.87 0.53
C GLU A 314 15.04 1.77 0.51
N GLU A 315 16.06 1.42 -0.30
CA GLU A 315 17.24 2.27 -0.56
C GLU A 315 16.83 3.62 -1.16
N ALA A 316 15.95 3.61 -2.18
CA ALA A 316 15.46 4.84 -2.80
C ALA A 316 14.63 5.69 -1.80
N SER A 317 13.81 5.04 -0.97
CA SER A 317 13.04 5.66 0.11
C SER A 317 13.96 6.34 1.14
N ALA A 318 14.97 5.63 1.63
CA ALA A 318 15.94 6.14 2.60
C ALA A 318 16.77 7.30 2.04
N ALA A 319 17.23 7.18 0.80
CA ALA A 319 17.97 8.25 0.12
C ALA A 319 17.10 9.51 -0.04
N ARG A 320 15.82 9.37 -0.42
CA ARG A 320 14.89 10.50 -0.52
C ARG A 320 14.64 11.14 0.84
N ALA A 321 14.39 10.33 1.87
CA ALA A 321 14.17 10.83 3.23
C ALA A 321 15.37 11.66 3.73
N ALA A 322 16.60 11.19 3.51
CA ALA A 322 17.79 11.94 3.88
C ALA A 322 17.89 13.29 3.16
N ARG A 323 17.58 13.36 1.85
CA ARG A 323 17.55 14.63 1.12
C ARG A 323 16.50 15.60 1.64
N VAL A 324 15.32 15.10 2.03
CA VAL A 324 14.25 15.90 2.64
C VAL A 324 14.69 16.44 4.00
N ASP A 325 15.28 15.58 4.84
CA ASP A 325 15.72 15.94 6.20
C ASP A 325 16.96 16.86 6.21
N ARG A 326 17.73 16.88 5.12
CA ARG A 326 18.80 17.84 4.85
C ARG A 326 18.31 19.12 4.15
N GLY A 327 17.04 19.19 3.76
CA GLY A 327 16.44 20.34 3.09
C GLY A 327 16.89 20.54 1.64
N GLU A 328 17.47 19.51 1.01
CA GLU A 328 17.83 19.50 -0.41
C GLU A 328 16.59 19.33 -1.29
N ASP A 329 15.77 18.33 -0.94
CA ASP A 329 14.43 18.16 -1.53
C ASP A 329 13.45 19.00 -0.69
N VAL A 330 12.98 20.12 -1.27
CA VAL A 330 12.08 21.05 -0.57
C VAL A 330 10.65 20.51 -0.55
N ILE A 331 10.04 20.49 0.63
CA ILE A 331 8.61 20.26 0.84
C ILE A 331 8.03 21.50 1.53
N VAL A 332 7.30 22.31 0.75
CA VAL A 332 6.66 23.55 1.21
C VAL A 332 5.67 23.24 2.35
N GLY A 333 5.76 24.01 3.43
CA GLY A 333 4.99 23.80 4.67
C GLY A 333 5.62 22.78 5.63
N VAL A 334 6.55 21.95 5.16
CA VAL A 334 7.13 20.85 5.96
C VAL A 334 8.59 21.04 6.32
N ASN A 335 9.50 21.36 5.40
CA ASN A 335 10.91 21.64 5.74
C ASN A 335 11.34 23.06 5.37
N ARG A 336 10.49 23.79 4.64
CA ARG A 336 10.67 25.19 4.30
C ARG A 336 9.31 25.89 4.25
N TYR A 337 9.28 27.17 4.62
CA TYR A 337 8.04 27.96 4.69
C TYR A 337 7.00 27.37 5.65
N ARG A 338 7.46 26.85 6.80
CA ARG A 338 6.57 26.33 7.87
C ARG A 338 5.70 27.46 8.43
N LEU A 339 4.45 27.13 8.72
CA LEU A 339 3.58 28.00 9.52
C LEU A 339 4.03 27.97 10.98
N ALA A 340 3.75 29.05 11.71
CA ALA A 340 3.96 29.08 13.17
C ALA A 340 2.90 28.24 13.90
N GLU A 341 1.67 28.24 13.38
CA GLU A 341 0.53 27.51 13.90
C GLU A 341 -0.26 26.92 12.71
N GLU A 342 -0.61 25.64 12.80
CA GLU A 342 -1.42 24.95 11.80
C GLU A 342 -2.92 25.22 12.05
N ALA A 343 -3.67 25.42 10.97
CA ALA A 343 -5.13 25.55 11.06
C ALA A 343 -5.77 24.18 11.34
N GLN A 344 -6.85 24.16 12.12
CA GLN A 344 -7.65 22.95 12.28
C GLN A 344 -8.38 22.61 10.98
N VAL A 345 -8.38 21.33 10.63
CA VAL A 345 -9.10 20.77 9.48
C VAL A 345 -10.17 19.82 9.99
N ASP A 346 -11.37 19.93 9.44
CA ASP A 346 -12.44 18.98 9.72
C ASP A 346 -12.09 17.61 9.12
N ILE A 347 -12.10 16.56 9.95
CA ILE A 347 -11.75 15.20 9.52
C ILE A 347 -12.92 14.23 9.65
N LEU A 348 -12.96 13.22 8.77
CA LEU A 348 -13.93 12.14 8.88
C LEU A 348 -13.56 11.19 10.03
N ALA A 349 -14.35 11.20 11.10
CA ALA A 349 -14.23 10.26 12.20
C ALA A 349 -15.17 9.05 12.01
N ILE A 350 -14.60 7.85 12.02
CA ILE A 350 -15.38 6.60 11.93
C ILE A 350 -15.49 5.96 13.31
N ASP A 351 -16.73 5.83 13.79
CA ASP A 351 -17.08 5.01 14.96
C ASP A 351 -16.99 3.53 14.60
N ASN A 352 -15.81 2.94 14.83
CA ASN A 352 -15.54 1.55 14.53
C ASN A 352 -16.24 0.58 15.50
N GLU A 353 -16.63 1.02 16.69
CA GLU A 353 -17.34 0.18 17.63
C GLU A 353 -18.77 -0.09 17.12
N ALA A 354 -19.45 0.96 16.67
CA ALA A 354 -20.77 0.84 16.04
C ALA A 354 -20.72 0.00 14.75
N VAL A 355 -19.73 0.26 13.88
CA VAL A 355 -19.57 -0.52 12.63
C VAL A 355 -19.31 -2.00 12.94
N ARG A 356 -18.42 -2.31 13.89
CA ARG A 356 -18.13 -3.69 14.30
C ARG A 356 -19.38 -4.37 14.86
N ALA A 357 -20.12 -3.73 15.75
CA ALA A 357 -21.33 -4.30 16.34
C ALA A 357 -22.39 -4.61 15.26
N ALA A 358 -22.61 -3.68 14.33
CA ALA A 358 -23.52 -3.90 13.21
C ALA A 358 -23.07 -5.05 12.30
N GLN A 359 -21.76 -5.17 12.04
CA GLN A 359 -21.22 -6.24 11.21
C GLN A 359 -21.36 -7.62 11.86
N VAL A 360 -21.05 -7.73 13.16
CA VAL A 360 -21.24 -8.98 13.92
C VAL A 360 -22.71 -9.42 13.87
N ALA A 361 -23.65 -8.50 14.12
CA ALA A 361 -25.08 -8.81 14.05
C ALA A 361 -25.52 -9.28 12.66
N ARG A 362 -24.93 -8.74 11.58
CA ARG A 362 -25.18 -9.20 10.20
C ARG A 362 -24.66 -10.62 9.96
N ILE A 363 -23.44 -10.92 10.41
CA ILE A 363 -22.86 -12.27 10.30
C ILE A 363 -23.71 -13.28 11.06
N GLU A 364 -24.11 -12.96 12.30
CA GLU A 364 -24.96 -13.84 13.12
C GLU A 364 -26.30 -14.13 12.44
N ARG A 365 -26.93 -13.09 11.88
CA ARG A 365 -28.18 -13.25 11.11
C ARG A 365 -27.98 -14.09 9.86
N ASN A 366 -26.91 -13.87 9.11
CA ASN A 366 -26.58 -14.65 7.92
C ASN A 366 -26.39 -16.15 8.27
N ARG A 367 -25.64 -16.45 9.33
CA ARG A 367 -25.42 -17.82 9.82
C ARG A 367 -26.71 -18.47 10.32
N ALA A 368 -27.59 -17.72 10.99
CA ALA A 368 -28.85 -18.24 11.50
C ALA A 368 -29.86 -18.58 10.38
N ASN A 369 -29.80 -17.88 9.25
CA ASN A 369 -30.79 -18.00 8.17
C ASN A 369 -30.34 -18.85 6.98
N ARG A 370 -29.04 -19.14 6.84
CA ARG A 370 -28.52 -19.93 5.70
C ARG A 370 -28.84 -21.42 5.83
N ASP A 371 -28.83 -22.12 4.69
CA ASP A 371 -28.72 -23.57 4.69
C ASP A 371 -27.29 -23.97 5.07
N GLU A 372 -27.12 -24.28 6.35
CA GLU A 372 -25.83 -24.62 6.94
C GLU A 372 -25.22 -25.91 6.34
N ARG A 373 -26.04 -26.85 5.86
CA ARG A 373 -25.50 -28.05 5.19
C ARG A 373 -24.97 -27.68 3.81
N ALA A 374 -25.74 -26.94 3.02
CA ALA A 374 -25.31 -26.51 1.69
C ALA A 374 -24.04 -25.65 1.76
N CYS A 375 -23.94 -24.75 2.76
CA CYS A 375 -22.75 -23.94 2.99
C CYS A 375 -21.50 -24.81 3.26
N ARG A 376 -21.60 -25.80 4.14
CA ARG A 376 -20.48 -26.71 4.45
C ARG A 376 -20.09 -27.55 3.24
N ASP A 377 -21.07 -28.13 2.53
CA ASP A 377 -20.81 -28.93 1.34
C ASP A 377 -20.09 -28.10 0.25
N ALA A 378 -20.43 -26.81 0.10
CA ALA A 378 -19.75 -25.90 -0.82
C ALA A 378 -18.31 -25.59 -0.38
N LEU A 379 -18.09 -25.30 0.90
CA LEU A 379 -16.75 -25.06 1.47
C LEU A 379 -15.84 -26.29 1.36
N ASP A 380 -16.39 -27.49 1.56
CA ASP A 380 -15.64 -28.74 1.40
C ASP A 380 -15.21 -28.95 -0.05
N ARG A 381 -16.09 -28.66 -1.02
CA ARG A 381 -15.73 -28.67 -2.45
C ARG A 381 -14.66 -27.64 -2.80
N LEU A 382 -14.70 -26.45 -2.20
CA LEU A 382 -13.66 -25.44 -2.38
C LEU A 382 -12.31 -25.94 -1.84
N ARG A 383 -12.30 -26.57 -0.65
CA ARG A 383 -11.10 -27.17 -0.06
C ARG A 383 -10.54 -28.31 -0.93
N ASP A 384 -11.39 -29.15 -1.49
CA ASP A 384 -10.97 -30.20 -2.42
C ASP A 384 -10.45 -29.62 -3.74
N GLY A 385 -11.08 -28.55 -4.25
CA GLY A 385 -10.59 -27.80 -5.40
C GLY A 385 -9.19 -27.20 -5.16
N ALA A 386 -8.93 -26.69 -3.96
CA ALA A 386 -7.64 -26.16 -3.56
C ALA A 386 -6.55 -27.24 -3.54
N ARG A 387 -6.88 -28.49 -3.16
CA ARG A 387 -5.96 -29.64 -3.26
C ARG A 387 -5.76 -30.13 -4.70
N GLY A 388 -6.81 -30.05 -5.51
CA GLY A 388 -6.82 -30.46 -6.93
C GLY A 388 -6.50 -29.30 -7.88
N ASP A 389 -7.09 -29.32 -9.08
CA ASP A 389 -6.87 -28.33 -10.15
C ASP A 389 -8.11 -27.49 -10.49
N GLY A 390 -9.19 -27.64 -9.71
CA GLY A 390 -10.45 -26.96 -9.92
C GLY A 390 -10.31 -25.44 -9.87
N ASN A 391 -11.15 -24.73 -10.63
CA ASN A 391 -11.18 -23.28 -10.66
C ASN A 391 -11.75 -22.73 -9.35
N LEU A 392 -10.91 -22.04 -8.57
CA LEU A 392 -11.26 -21.62 -7.21
C LEU A 392 -12.27 -20.47 -7.17
N LEU A 393 -12.30 -19.60 -8.18
CA LEU A 393 -13.32 -18.55 -8.26
C LEU A 393 -14.71 -19.16 -8.52
N ALA A 394 -14.82 -20.11 -9.44
CA ALA A 394 -16.08 -20.80 -9.71
C ALA A 394 -16.64 -21.50 -8.45
N LEU A 395 -15.78 -22.18 -7.69
CA LEU A 395 -16.16 -22.83 -6.43
C LEU A 395 -16.55 -21.82 -5.34
N ALA A 396 -15.85 -20.68 -5.28
CA ALA A 396 -16.17 -19.61 -4.34
C ALA A 396 -17.50 -18.90 -4.67
N VAL A 397 -17.88 -18.79 -5.94
CA VAL A 397 -19.21 -18.31 -6.35
C VAL A 397 -20.31 -19.22 -5.77
N GLU A 398 -20.12 -20.54 -5.79
CA GLU A 398 -21.07 -21.46 -5.13
C GLU A 398 -21.09 -21.28 -3.60
N CYS A 399 -19.94 -21.05 -2.97
CA CYS A 399 -19.86 -20.75 -1.54
C CYS A 399 -20.61 -19.45 -1.20
N ALA A 400 -20.44 -18.41 -2.02
CA ALA A 400 -21.13 -17.13 -1.88
C ALA A 400 -22.66 -17.30 -2.01
N ARG A 401 -23.14 -18.08 -2.99
CA ARG A 401 -24.58 -18.40 -3.12
C ARG A 401 -25.10 -19.13 -1.88
N ALA A 402 -24.31 -20.05 -1.33
CA ALA A 402 -24.62 -20.77 -0.09
C ALA A 402 -24.40 -19.94 1.19
N ARG A 403 -24.14 -18.62 1.07
CA ARG A 403 -23.98 -17.67 2.17
C ARG A 403 -22.82 -17.99 3.12
N ALA A 404 -21.75 -18.57 2.57
CA ALA A 404 -20.47 -18.61 3.26
C ALA A 404 -19.93 -17.19 3.46
N THR A 405 -19.27 -16.98 4.59
CA THR A 405 -18.61 -15.72 4.92
C THR A 405 -17.25 -15.61 4.20
N LEU A 406 -16.73 -14.38 4.09
CA LEU A 406 -15.39 -14.09 3.58
C LEU A 406 -14.32 -14.90 4.32
N GLY A 407 -14.44 -14.93 5.65
CA GLY A 407 -13.56 -15.70 6.53
C GLY A 407 -13.64 -17.20 6.25
N GLU A 408 -14.84 -17.78 6.14
CA GLU A 408 -15.00 -19.22 5.87
C GLU A 408 -14.42 -19.63 4.51
N ILE A 409 -14.64 -18.82 3.46
CA ILE A 409 -14.09 -19.08 2.12
C ILE A 409 -12.56 -18.98 2.14
N SER A 410 -12.02 -17.95 2.80
CA SER A 410 -10.57 -17.78 2.93
C SER A 410 -9.94 -18.94 3.73
N SER A 411 -10.53 -19.31 4.87
CA SER A 411 -10.02 -20.39 5.70
C SER A 411 -10.09 -21.76 5.01
N ALA A 412 -11.11 -22.03 4.19
CA ALA A 412 -11.18 -23.28 3.43
C ALA A 412 -10.01 -23.46 2.44
N MET A 413 -9.51 -22.35 1.87
CA MET A 413 -8.27 -22.36 1.07
C MET A 413 -7.01 -22.39 1.95
N GLU A 414 -7.01 -21.67 3.07
CA GLU A 414 -5.92 -21.64 4.04
C GLU A 414 -5.61 -23.03 4.61
N ASP A 415 -6.62 -23.87 4.82
CA ASP A 415 -6.48 -25.28 5.24
C ASP A 415 -5.55 -26.10 4.33
N VAL A 416 -5.35 -25.67 3.07
CA VAL A 416 -4.50 -26.33 2.07
C VAL A 416 -3.23 -25.55 1.80
N PHE A 417 -3.33 -24.22 1.69
CA PHE A 417 -2.22 -23.37 1.27
C PHE A 417 -1.36 -22.86 2.42
N GLY A 418 -1.89 -22.85 3.65
CA GLY A 418 -1.32 -22.16 4.79
C GLY A 418 -1.36 -20.64 4.63
N ARG A 419 -0.81 -19.93 5.63
CA ARG A 419 -0.71 -18.47 5.66
C ARG A 419 0.74 -18.04 5.47
N TYR A 420 0.96 -16.99 4.68
CA TYR A 420 2.28 -16.40 4.49
C TYR A 420 2.61 -15.48 5.67
N ASP A 421 3.86 -15.55 6.13
CA ASP A 421 4.39 -14.70 7.19
C ASP A 421 5.75 -14.15 6.76
N THR A 422 6.05 -12.91 7.16
CA THR A 422 7.32 -12.26 6.84
C THR A 422 7.77 -11.34 7.96
N VAL A 423 9.08 -11.30 8.14
CA VAL A 423 9.74 -10.37 9.06
C VAL A 423 10.44 -9.31 8.22
N PRO A 424 10.17 -8.01 8.45
CA PRO A 424 10.86 -6.95 7.75
C PRO A 424 12.38 -7.07 7.86
N ARG A 425 13.08 -6.77 6.76
CA ARG A 425 14.55 -6.69 6.70
C ARG A 425 14.96 -5.31 6.18
N PRO A 426 14.90 -4.26 7.04
CA PRO A 426 15.22 -2.91 6.63
C PRO A 426 16.66 -2.80 6.10
N VAL A 427 16.84 -1.96 5.10
CA VAL A 427 18.17 -1.59 4.57
C VAL A 427 19.01 -0.85 5.61
N SER A 428 20.34 -0.86 5.46
CA SER A 428 21.28 -0.20 6.37
C SER A 428 22.36 0.58 5.60
N GLY A 429 22.86 1.65 6.18
CA GLY A 429 23.97 2.46 5.69
C GLY A 429 23.59 3.54 4.67
N VAL A 430 22.34 3.58 4.24
CA VAL A 430 21.86 4.53 3.23
C VAL A 430 21.53 5.88 3.85
N TYR A 431 20.73 5.89 4.91
CA TYR A 431 20.30 7.13 5.55
C TYR A 431 21.48 7.79 6.26
N GLY A 432 22.17 7.06 7.14
CA GLY A 432 23.32 7.60 7.90
C GLY A 432 24.48 8.03 7.00
N GLY A 433 24.73 7.31 5.90
CA GLY A 433 25.77 7.67 4.93
C GLY A 433 25.55 9.05 4.29
N ALA A 434 24.30 9.49 4.14
CA ALA A 434 23.97 10.82 3.62
C ALA A 434 24.22 11.97 4.61
N PHE A 435 24.45 11.66 5.89
CA PHE A 435 24.74 12.63 6.95
C PHE A 435 26.21 12.64 7.39
N ASP A 436 27.12 12.09 6.57
CA ASP A 436 28.55 12.16 6.86
C ASP A 436 29.00 13.63 7.03
N GLY A 437 29.69 13.90 8.14
CA GLY A 437 30.08 15.25 8.55
C GLY A 437 29.00 16.13 9.22
N ASP A 438 27.70 15.78 9.17
CA ASP A 438 26.62 16.57 9.80
C ASP A 438 26.79 16.61 11.33
N ALA A 439 26.80 17.82 11.90
CA ALA A 439 27.04 18.03 13.33
C ALA A 439 25.90 17.49 14.20
N ARG A 440 24.64 17.57 13.74
CA ARG A 440 23.45 17.05 14.44
C ARG A 440 23.50 15.53 14.49
N TRP A 441 23.86 14.91 13.36
CA TRP A 441 24.02 13.46 13.28
C TRP A 441 25.13 12.96 14.20
N ARG A 442 26.31 13.59 14.18
CA ARG A 442 27.42 13.27 15.09
C ARG A 442 27.03 13.40 16.55
N GLN A 443 26.34 14.49 16.92
CA GLN A 443 25.86 14.70 18.28
C GLN A 443 24.87 13.61 18.72
N ALA A 444 23.94 13.21 17.85
CA ALA A 444 23.01 12.13 18.14
C ALA A 444 23.76 10.79 18.33
N GLY A 445 24.80 10.51 17.53
CA GLY A 445 25.66 9.34 17.69
C GLY A 445 26.46 9.34 18.99
N GLU A 446 26.98 10.49 19.42
CA GLU A 446 27.60 10.65 20.75
C GLU A 446 26.60 10.38 21.88
N GLY A 447 25.34 10.79 21.69
CA GLY A 447 24.23 10.49 22.60
C GLY A 447 23.94 8.99 22.70
N VAL A 448 23.90 8.28 21.58
CA VAL A 448 23.80 6.80 21.56
C VAL A 448 24.94 6.18 22.34
N ALA A 449 26.18 6.59 22.09
CA ALA A 449 27.35 6.07 22.81
C ALA A 449 27.30 6.37 24.32
N ALA A 450 26.73 7.52 24.73
CA ALA A 450 26.56 7.85 26.13
C ALA A 450 25.49 6.97 26.81
N VAL A 451 24.37 6.73 26.13
CA VAL A 451 23.34 5.78 26.60
C VAL A 451 23.91 4.38 26.70
N GLU A 452 24.68 3.94 25.70
CA GLU A 452 25.36 2.64 25.68
C GLU A 452 26.29 2.45 26.89
N ARG A 453 27.14 3.45 27.19
CA ARG A 453 28.01 3.40 28.38
C ARG A 453 27.22 3.26 29.69
N ARG A 454 26.04 3.86 29.79
CA ARG A 454 25.20 3.76 31.00
C ARG A 454 24.48 2.41 31.09
N LEU A 455 23.99 1.88 29.97
CA LEU A 455 23.27 0.61 29.93
C LEU A 455 24.20 -0.61 29.92
N GLY A 456 25.47 -0.44 29.51
CA GLY A 456 26.40 -1.54 29.27
C GLY A 456 26.13 -2.33 27.97
N ARG A 457 25.15 -1.87 27.17
CA ARG A 457 24.79 -2.39 25.84
C ARG A 457 24.20 -1.25 25.01
N ARG A 458 24.15 -1.41 23.69
CA ARG A 458 23.46 -0.46 22.80
C ARG A 458 21.99 -0.28 23.22
N PRO A 459 21.43 0.94 23.06
CA PRO A 459 20.01 1.13 23.25
C PRO A 459 19.22 0.33 22.20
N ARG A 460 18.16 -0.34 22.65
CA ARG A 460 17.33 -1.24 21.85
C ARG A 460 15.97 -0.65 21.56
N MET A 461 15.59 -0.64 20.29
CA MET A 461 14.28 -0.18 19.84
C MET A 461 13.53 -1.32 19.15
N LEU A 462 12.34 -1.67 19.65
CA LEU A 462 11.37 -2.44 18.87
C LEU A 462 10.59 -1.48 17.97
N VAL A 463 10.63 -1.67 16.66
CA VAL A 463 9.72 -0.98 15.74
C VAL A 463 8.52 -1.90 15.50
N ALA A 464 7.38 -1.58 16.10
CA ALA A 464 6.20 -2.43 16.15
C ALA A 464 5.14 -2.02 15.13
N LYS A 465 4.61 -3.01 14.41
CA LYS A 465 3.40 -2.93 13.59
C LYS A 465 2.31 -3.78 14.25
N MET A 466 1.17 -3.16 14.55
CA MET A 466 0.08 -3.82 15.27
C MET A 466 -1.21 -3.75 14.48
N GLY A 467 -2.10 -4.73 14.67
CA GLY A 467 -3.35 -4.84 13.92
C GLY A 467 -3.10 -5.22 12.45
N GLN A 468 -4.04 -4.96 11.55
CA GLN A 468 -3.88 -5.37 10.14
C GLN A 468 -3.13 -4.33 9.27
N ASP A 469 -2.41 -3.39 9.90
CA ASP A 469 -1.72 -2.31 9.22
C ASP A 469 -0.44 -2.78 8.51
N GLY A 470 -0.53 -2.92 7.18
CA GLY A 470 0.57 -3.31 6.31
C GLY A 470 1.56 -2.21 5.92
N HIS A 471 1.33 -0.94 6.31
CA HIS A 471 2.23 0.15 5.92
C HIS A 471 3.56 0.07 6.68
N ASP A 472 4.63 -0.31 5.99
CA ASP A 472 5.95 -0.55 6.59
C ASP A 472 7.02 0.48 6.19
N ARG A 473 6.80 1.32 5.17
CA ARG A 473 7.79 2.31 4.72
C ARG A 473 8.36 3.17 5.85
N GLY A 474 7.50 3.81 6.63
CA GLY A 474 7.92 4.67 7.74
C GLY A 474 8.65 3.88 8.84
N ALA A 475 8.17 2.67 9.14
CA ALA A 475 8.79 1.78 10.11
C ALA A 475 10.19 1.32 9.66
N ASN A 476 10.34 0.90 8.39
CA ASN A 476 11.61 0.47 7.81
C ASN A 476 12.60 1.64 7.72
N LEU A 477 12.12 2.85 7.41
CA LEU A 477 12.94 4.05 7.39
C LEU A 477 13.46 4.42 8.79
N VAL A 478 12.59 4.41 9.80
CA VAL A 478 12.99 4.61 11.22
C VAL A 478 13.98 3.55 11.65
N ALA A 479 13.71 2.28 11.33
CA ALA A 479 14.59 1.17 11.65
C ALA A 479 15.99 1.35 11.01
N SER A 480 16.03 1.70 9.73
CA SER A 480 17.28 1.97 8.99
C SER A 480 18.06 3.13 9.62
N ALA A 481 17.42 4.28 9.83
CA ALA A 481 18.07 5.46 10.38
C ALA A 481 18.58 5.25 11.82
N PHE A 482 17.79 4.61 12.69
CA PHE A 482 18.22 4.37 14.06
C PHE A 482 19.33 3.30 14.14
N ALA A 483 19.29 2.28 13.28
CA ALA A 483 20.38 1.31 13.17
C ALA A 483 21.68 1.99 12.70
N ASP A 484 21.60 2.85 11.69
CA ASP A 484 22.74 3.63 11.19
C ASP A 484 23.34 4.56 12.26
N LEU A 485 22.50 5.07 13.16
CA LEU A 485 22.93 5.90 14.29
C LEU A 485 23.60 5.09 15.42
N GLY A 486 23.39 3.77 15.47
CA GLY A 486 24.00 2.85 16.43
C GLY A 486 23.05 2.21 17.43
N PHE A 487 21.73 2.35 17.27
CA PHE A 487 20.76 1.55 18.04
C PHE A 487 20.81 0.07 17.62
N GLU A 488 20.48 -0.83 18.55
CA GLU A 488 20.11 -2.20 18.21
C GLU A 488 18.61 -2.24 17.89
N VAL A 489 18.27 -2.27 16.60
CA VAL A 489 16.86 -2.26 16.17
C VAL A 489 16.32 -3.68 16.05
N VAL A 490 15.16 -3.91 16.67
CA VAL A 490 14.38 -5.13 16.57
C VAL A 490 13.20 -4.86 15.65
N PRO A 491 13.17 -5.38 14.41
CA PRO A 491 12.01 -5.25 13.54
C PRO A 491 10.89 -6.17 14.03
N GLY A 492 9.73 -5.59 14.35
CA GLY A 492 8.52 -6.35 14.65
C GLY A 492 7.96 -6.99 13.37
N PRO A 493 7.51 -8.26 13.42
CA PRO A 493 6.69 -8.84 12.37
C PRO A 493 5.46 -7.98 12.08
N LEU A 494 4.91 -8.13 10.88
CA LEU A 494 3.61 -7.55 10.58
C LEU A 494 2.50 -8.29 11.33
N PHE A 495 1.36 -7.61 11.50
CA PHE A 495 0.12 -8.18 12.02
C PHE A 495 0.12 -8.64 13.48
N GLN A 496 1.06 -8.17 14.29
CA GLN A 496 1.08 -8.52 15.71
C GLN A 496 -0.12 -7.92 16.45
N THR A 497 -0.62 -8.67 17.43
CA THR A 497 -1.45 -8.11 18.49
C THR A 497 -0.60 -7.26 19.44
N PRO A 498 -1.20 -6.33 20.20
CA PRO A 498 -0.48 -5.58 21.23
C PRO A 498 0.20 -6.48 22.28
N GLY A 499 -0.42 -7.62 22.62
CA GLY A 499 0.13 -8.60 23.56
C GLY A 499 1.36 -9.34 23.00
N GLU A 500 1.35 -9.71 21.73
CA GLU A 500 2.52 -10.31 21.06
C GLU A 500 3.67 -9.32 20.94
N ALA A 501 3.38 -8.06 20.59
CA ALA A 501 4.37 -7.00 20.55
C ALA A 501 4.98 -6.73 21.93
N ALA A 502 4.17 -6.69 23.00
CA ALA A 502 4.66 -6.57 24.37
C ALA A 502 5.52 -7.77 24.78
N THR A 503 5.08 -8.99 24.48
CA THR A 503 5.83 -10.23 24.76
C THR A 503 7.20 -10.18 24.09
N MET A 504 7.27 -9.75 22.83
CA MET A 504 8.52 -9.60 22.09
C MET A 504 9.41 -8.50 22.68
N ALA A 505 8.84 -7.34 23.02
CA ALA A 505 9.57 -6.23 23.64
C ALA A 505 10.26 -6.67 24.94
N VAL A 506 9.54 -7.40 25.79
CA VAL A 506 10.10 -7.95 27.04
C VAL A 506 11.15 -9.03 26.77
N ALA A 507 10.87 -9.97 25.88
CA ALA A 507 11.79 -11.07 25.55
C ALA A 507 13.10 -10.59 24.91
N ARG A 508 13.07 -9.46 24.19
CA ARG A 508 14.25 -8.82 23.59
C ARG A 508 14.91 -7.78 24.47
N ASP A 509 14.35 -7.52 25.65
CA ASP A 509 14.81 -6.50 26.60
C ASP A 509 15.03 -5.15 25.91
N VAL A 510 14.00 -4.64 25.23
CA VAL A 510 14.08 -3.35 24.55
C VAL A 510 13.92 -2.19 25.54
N ASP A 511 14.51 -1.04 25.21
CA ASP A 511 14.39 0.17 26.04
C ASP A 511 13.21 1.04 25.58
N VAL A 512 12.87 0.95 24.29
CA VAL A 512 11.78 1.70 23.67
C VAL A 512 11.04 0.85 22.64
N VAL A 513 9.72 1.02 22.59
CA VAL A 513 8.86 0.54 21.51
C VAL A 513 8.38 1.74 20.70
N GLY A 514 8.74 1.76 19.41
CA GLY A 514 8.17 2.67 18.42
C GLY A 514 6.94 2.03 17.78
N ALA A 515 5.75 2.41 18.22
CA ALA A 515 4.49 1.95 17.65
C ALA A 515 4.16 2.74 16.37
N SER A 516 4.34 2.12 15.21
CA SER A 516 4.07 2.74 13.90
C SER A 516 2.65 2.41 13.44
N SER A 517 1.75 3.41 13.46
CA SER A 517 0.31 3.27 13.16
C SER A 517 -0.11 4.21 12.03
N LEU A 518 -0.59 3.63 10.92
CA LEU A 518 -1.07 4.35 9.74
C LEU A 518 -2.51 3.95 9.34
N ALA A 519 -3.14 3.01 10.08
CA ALA A 519 -4.48 2.49 9.79
C ALA A 519 -5.54 2.90 10.83
N ALA A 520 -5.36 4.04 11.51
CA ALA A 520 -6.30 4.60 12.50
C ALA A 520 -6.66 3.68 13.70
N GLY A 521 -5.82 2.68 14.00
CA GLY A 521 -5.97 1.77 15.14
C GLY A 521 -5.35 2.27 16.45
N HIS A 522 -4.65 3.41 16.42
CA HIS A 522 -3.81 3.93 17.51
C HIS A 522 -4.55 4.11 18.84
N LYS A 523 -5.82 4.54 18.81
CA LYS A 523 -6.63 4.77 20.02
C LYS A 523 -6.97 3.49 20.80
N THR A 524 -6.82 2.32 20.18
CA THR A 524 -7.08 1.02 20.82
C THR A 524 -5.78 0.27 21.02
N LEU A 525 -4.98 0.10 19.97
CA LEU A 525 -3.82 -0.79 19.96
C LEU A 525 -2.66 -0.28 20.83
N ILE A 526 -2.39 1.03 20.84
CA ILE A 526 -1.28 1.60 21.61
C ILE A 526 -1.56 1.58 23.12
N PRO A 527 -2.76 1.97 23.60
CA PRO A 527 -3.12 1.79 25.00
C PRO A 527 -3.07 0.32 25.46
N GLU A 528 -3.52 -0.63 24.63
CA GLU A 528 -3.44 -2.07 24.93
C GLU A 528 -1.99 -2.58 25.01
N LEU A 529 -1.09 -2.06 24.16
CA LEU A 529 0.35 -2.36 24.22
C LEU A 529 0.95 -1.89 25.55
N ILE A 530 0.68 -0.64 25.94
CA ILE A 530 1.17 -0.06 27.19
C ILE A 530 0.63 -0.84 28.40
N ALA A 531 -0.65 -1.22 28.36
CA ALA A 531 -1.24 -2.06 29.38
C ALA A 531 -0.54 -3.42 29.47
N SER A 532 -0.31 -4.08 28.33
CA SER A 532 0.36 -5.37 28.26
C SER A 532 1.80 -5.33 28.79
N LEU A 533 2.56 -4.26 28.49
CA LEU A 533 3.91 -4.05 29.03
C LEU A 533 3.90 -3.87 30.56
N ARG A 534 2.95 -3.09 31.08
CA ARG A 534 2.76 -2.91 32.53
C ARG A 534 2.38 -4.20 33.22
N ASP A 535 1.46 -4.96 32.64
CA ASP A 535 0.98 -6.23 33.21
C ASP A 535 2.10 -7.30 33.18
N ALA A 536 3.04 -7.21 32.23
CA ALA A 536 4.28 -7.98 32.20
C ALA A 536 5.38 -7.47 33.14
N GLY A 537 5.11 -6.45 33.97
CA GLY A 537 6.06 -5.87 34.92
C GLY A 537 7.15 -5.01 34.29
N ARG A 538 6.97 -4.59 33.03
CA ARG A 538 7.94 -3.82 32.24
C ARG A 538 7.42 -2.44 31.83
N ALA A 539 6.76 -1.75 32.76
CA ALA A 539 6.31 -0.37 32.58
C ALA A 539 7.46 0.66 32.43
N ASP A 540 8.71 0.22 32.65
CA ASP A 540 9.92 0.99 32.38
C ASP A 540 10.20 1.19 30.89
N ILE A 541 9.74 0.26 30.03
CA ILE A 541 9.92 0.33 28.59
C ILE A 541 9.20 1.57 28.05
N ARG A 542 9.93 2.42 27.33
CA ARG A 542 9.39 3.64 26.75
C ARG A 542 8.49 3.31 25.57
N VAL A 543 7.38 4.04 25.39
CA VAL A 543 6.48 3.88 24.24
C VAL A 543 6.34 5.21 23.52
N VAL A 544 6.73 5.23 22.25
CA VAL A 544 6.53 6.37 21.34
C VAL A 544 5.61 5.94 20.21
N ALA A 545 4.82 6.87 19.69
CA ALA A 545 3.89 6.63 18.59
C ALA A 545 4.36 7.38 17.34
N GLY A 546 4.15 6.81 16.16
CA GLY A 546 4.35 7.53 14.91
C GLY A 546 3.49 7.01 13.78
N GLY A 547 3.41 7.78 12.69
CA GLY A 547 2.53 7.51 11.55
C GLY A 547 1.41 8.53 11.46
N VAL A 548 0.32 8.19 10.76
CA VAL A 548 -0.82 9.09 10.53
C VAL A 548 -1.71 9.10 11.77
N ILE A 549 -1.44 10.05 12.67
CA ILE A 549 -2.17 10.24 13.93
C ILE A 549 -2.66 11.68 13.94
N PRO A 550 -3.98 11.92 13.85
CA PRO A 550 -4.51 13.28 13.92
C PRO A 550 -4.14 13.98 15.23
N ALA A 551 -3.77 15.26 15.16
CA ALA A 551 -3.36 16.05 16.32
C ALA A 551 -4.39 16.02 17.47
N GLN A 552 -5.68 15.95 17.16
CA GLN A 552 -6.77 15.84 18.14
C GLN A 552 -6.73 14.57 19.01
N ASP A 553 -6.03 13.52 18.56
CA ASP A 553 -5.89 12.27 19.33
C ASP A 553 -4.64 12.27 20.23
N TYR A 554 -3.77 13.29 20.14
CA TYR A 554 -2.48 13.30 20.85
C TYR A 554 -2.64 13.27 22.36
N ASP A 555 -3.58 14.04 22.91
CA ASP A 555 -3.78 14.12 24.36
C ASP A 555 -4.30 12.80 24.94
N ILE A 556 -5.14 12.09 24.18
CA ILE A 556 -5.62 10.75 24.57
C ILE A 556 -4.45 9.75 24.60
N LEU A 557 -3.57 9.79 23.61
CA LEU A 557 -2.39 8.92 23.56
C LEU A 557 -1.40 9.24 24.69
N ARG A 558 -1.16 10.52 24.97
CA ARG A 558 -0.31 10.94 26.10
C ARG A 558 -0.90 10.49 27.44
N ALA A 559 -2.21 10.65 27.63
CA ALA A 559 -2.90 10.18 28.81
C ALA A 559 -2.82 8.65 28.98
N ALA A 560 -2.78 7.91 27.88
CA ALA A 560 -2.57 6.45 27.88
C ALA A 560 -1.13 6.02 28.19
N GLY A 561 -0.16 6.96 28.18
CA GLY A 561 1.24 6.70 28.53
C GLY A 561 2.24 6.85 27.38
N VAL A 562 1.82 7.31 26.20
CA VAL A 562 2.74 7.61 25.10
C VAL A 562 3.60 8.82 25.45
N GLN A 563 4.93 8.68 25.29
CA GLN A 563 5.89 9.69 25.74
C GLN A 563 6.33 10.67 24.65
N ALA A 564 6.25 10.27 23.37
CA ALA A 564 6.45 11.15 22.23
C ALA A 564 5.61 10.67 21.03
N ILE A 565 5.19 11.61 20.18
CA ILE A 565 4.38 11.34 18.99
C ILE A 565 5.08 11.98 17.78
N PHE A 566 5.29 11.20 16.72
CA PHE A 566 6.00 11.58 15.50
C PHE A 566 5.07 11.44 14.27
N GLY A 567 4.48 12.56 13.84
CA GLY A 567 3.58 12.61 12.68
C GLY A 567 4.32 12.66 11.32
N PRO A 568 3.58 12.65 10.20
CA PRO A 568 4.12 12.91 8.86
C PRO A 568 5.02 14.16 8.81
N GLY A 569 6.16 14.06 8.12
CA GLY A 569 7.12 15.17 8.01
C GLY A 569 8.10 15.31 9.18
N THR A 570 8.06 14.42 10.16
CA THR A 570 9.07 14.34 11.23
C THR A 570 10.47 14.13 10.66
N ASN A 571 11.42 14.98 11.07
CA ASN A 571 12.84 14.81 10.75
C ASN A 571 13.45 13.70 11.64
N LEU A 572 14.10 12.71 11.06
CA LEU A 572 14.57 11.54 11.81
C LEU A 572 15.76 11.84 12.73
N VAL A 573 16.56 12.86 12.42
CA VAL A 573 17.64 13.30 13.32
C VAL A 573 17.06 13.96 14.57
N GLU A 574 16.01 14.75 14.41
CA GLU A 574 15.28 15.36 15.53
C GLU A 574 14.53 14.30 16.36
N ALA A 575 13.91 13.32 15.69
CA ALA A 575 13.25 12.20 16.37
C ALA A 575 14.25 11.38 17.20
N ALA A 576 15.43 11.08 16.66
CA ALA A 576 16.48 10.37 17.38
C ALA A 576 16.94 11.14 18.63
N ALA A 577 17.12 12.46 18.53
CA ALA A 577 17.45 13.31 19.68
C ALA A 577 16.38 13.23 20.76
N GLU A 578 15.09 13.22 20.39
CA GLU A 578 13.99 13.12 21.35
C GLU A 578 13.93 11.75 22.03
N VAL A 579 14.10 10.65 21.29
CA VAL A 579 14.18 9.31 21.87
C VAL A 579 15.36 9.22 22.85
N LEU A 580 16.52 9.78 22.52
CA LEU A 580 17.68 9.81 23.43
C LEU A 580 17.37 10.57 24.73
N ARG A 581 16.61 11.69 24.66
CA ARG A 581 16.14 12.40 25.86
C ARG A 581 15.19 11.55 26.71
N LEU A 582 14.28 10.81 26.09
CA LEU A 582 13.39 9.87 26.81
C LEU A 582 14.15 8.73 27.49
N LEU A 583 15.27 8.31 26.89
CA LEU A 583 16.20 7.38 27.51
C LEU A 583 17.07 8.07 28.58
N GLY A 584 16.95 9.37 28.81
CA GLY A 584 17.64 10.10 29.88
C GLY A 584 19.03 10.59 29.49
N HIS A 585 19.30 10.82 28.20
CA HIS A 585 20.49 11.54 27.75
C HIS A 585 20.20 13.05 27.69
N ASN A 586 21.08 13.86 28.28
CA ASN A 586 20.99 15.31 28.17
C ASN A 586 21.73 15.76 26.90
N MET A 587 20.98 16.15 25.87
CA MET A 587 21.54 16.65 24.61
C MET A 587 22.13 18.04 24.82
N PRO A 588 23.47 18.25 24.70
CA PRO A 588 24.04 19.58 24.80
C PRO A 588 23.57 20.47 23.64
N PRO A 589 23.57 21.81 23.77
CA PRO A 589 23.38 22.69 22.62
C PRO A 589 24.44 22.38 21.55
N LEU A 590 24.05 22.40 20.27
CA LEU A 590 25.04 22.43 19.20
C LEU A 590 25.85 23.72 19.38
N ALA A 591 27.17 23.62 19.46
CA ALA A 591 28.01 24.81 19.46
C ALA A 591 27.70 25.55 18.15
N GLU A 592 27.17 26.78 18.26
CA GLU A 592 27.10 27.68 17.11
C GLU A 592 28.53 27.73 16.55
N ALA A 593 28.68 27.36 15.28
CA ALA A 593 29.93 27.60 14.59
C ALA A 593 30.15 29.12 14.69
N ALA A 594 31.16 29.53 15.45
CA ALA A 594 31.57 30.92 15.48
C ALA A 594 31.83 31.35 14.04
N GLU A 595 31.02 32.29 13.53
CA GLU A 595 31.12 32.86 12.18
C GLU A 595 32.53 33.38 11.87
#